data_AF-A0A352J2V7-F1
#
_entry.id   AF-A0A352J2V7-F1
#
_cell.length_a   1.000
_cell.length_b   1.000
_cell.length_c   1.000
_cell.angle_alpha   90.00
_cell.angle_beta   90.00
_cell.angle_gamma   90.00
#
_symmetry.space_group_name_H-M   'P 1'
#
loop_
_entity.id
_entity.type
_entity.pdbx_description
1 polymer ?
#
loop_
_entity_poly.entity_id
_entity_poly.type
_entity_poly.pdbx_seq_one_letter_code
_entity_poly.pdbx_strand_id
1 'polypeptide(L)' 'MKLLFDQNISHKILKFIPELFNGSTTVKHEGLMNAPDFEIWEFAKKNGLVIVTQDSDFNDLNSLYGFPPKI' A
#
# COMPACT_ATOMS: atom_id res chain seq x y z
N MET A 1 -8.32 -9.19 -5.00
CA MET A 1 -6.96 -8.72 -4.63
C MET A 1 -7.13 -7.42 -3.84
N LYS A 2 -6.35 -7.16 -2.78
CA LYS A 2 -6.50 -5.94 -1.98
C LYS A 2 -5.31 -5.01 -2.21
N LEU A 3 -5.58 -3.72 -2.37
CA LEU A 3 -4.58 -2.69 -2.65
C LEU A 3 -4.41 -1.79 -1.42
N LEU A 4 -3.18 -1.36 -1.18
CA LEU A 4 -2.84 -0.27 -0.27
C LEU A 4 -2.29 0.88 -1.11
N PHE A 5 -3.05 1.97 -1.21
CA PHE A 5 -2.60 3.16 -1.92
C PHE A 5 -1.74 4.04 -1.02
N ASP A 6 -0.58 4.41 -1.54
CA ASP A 6 0.39 5.29 -0.90
C ASP A 6 -0.15 6.73 -0.70
N GLN A 7 0.54 7.53 0.11
CA GLN A 7 0.18 8.89 0.52
C GLN A 7 0.05 9.85 -0.66
N ASN A 8 0.86 9.63 -1.70
CA ASN A 8 0.86 10.44 -2.92
C ASN A 8 -0.33 10.12 -3.84
N ILE A 9 -1.14 9.12 -3.51
CA ILE A 9 -2.36 8.78 -4.24
C ILE A 9 -3.58 9.28 -3.45
N SER A 10 -4.46 10.00 -4.14
CA SER A 10 -5.68 10.54 -3.53
C SER A 10 -6.55 9.43 -2.96
N HIS A 11 -6.86 9.50 -1.66
CA HIS A 11 -7.82 8.61 -0.97
C HIS A 11 -9.20 8.49 -1.65
N LYS A 12 -9.58 9.47 -2.48
CA LYS A 12 -10.81 9.39 -3.28
C LYS A 12 -10.79 8.23 -4.28
N ILE A 13 -9.63 7.65 -4.60
CA ILE A 13 -9.47 6.51 -5.50
C ILE A 13 -10.33 5.32 -5.08
N LEU A 14 -10.53 5.11 -3.77
CA LEU A 14 -11.35 4.03 -3.24
C LEU A 14 -12.81 4.06 -3.73
N LYS A 15 -13.31 5.22 -4.18
CA LYS A 15 -14.66 5.35 -4.76
C LYS A 15 -14.74 4.93 -6.23
N PHE A 16 -13.59 4.78 -6.89
CA PHE A 16 -13.48 4.52 -8.33
C PHE A 16 -12.90 3.15 -8.65
N ILE A 17 -12.40 2.42 -7.65
CA ILE A 17 -11.89 1.06 -7.86
C ILE A 17 -13.04 0.06 -8.09
N PRO A 18 -12.86 -0.93 -8.97
CA PRO A 18 -13.83 -2.01 -9.16
C PRO A 18 -14.08 -2.84 -7.90
N GLU A 19 -15.24 -3.48 -7.79
CA GLU A 19 -15.60 -4.37 -6.67
C GLU A 19 -14.62 -5.54 -6.48
N LEU A 20 -13.91 -5.97 -7.53
CA LEU A 20 -12.86 -6.99 -7.45
C LEU A 20 -11.71 -6.61 -6.48
N PHE A 21 -11.58 -5.31 -6.20
CA PHE A 21 -10.62 -4.74 -5.27
C PHE A 21 -11.24 -4.35 -3.92
N ASN A 22 -12.39 -4.94 -3.57
CA ASN A 22 -13.00 -4.72 -2.26
C ASN A 22 -12.02 -5.10 -1.12
N GLY A 23 -12.00 -4.28 -0.08
CA GLY A 23 -11.02 -4.36 1.01
C GLY A 23 -9.67 -3.69 0.70
N SER A 24 -9.56 -2.95 -0.40
CA SER A 24 -8.45 -2.01 -0.60
C SER A 24 -8.62 -0.79 0.30
N THR A 25 -7.49 -0.19 0.68
CA THR A 25 -7.45 0.96 1.59
C THR A 25 -6.33 1.92 1.17
N THR A 26 -6.16 3.02 1.89
CA THR A 26 -5.05 3.95 1.69
C THR A 26 -4.27 4.11 2.98
N VAL A 27 -2.99 4.48 2.89
CA VAL A 27 -2.19 4.80 4.10
C VAL A 27 -2.87 5.86 4.96
N LYS A 28 -3.61 6.79 4.33
CA LYS A 28 -4.42 7.78 5.05
C LYS A 28 -5.58 7.15 5.84
N HIS A 29 -6.31 6.22 5.25
CA HIS A 29 -7.43 5.55 5.93
C HIS A 29 -6.96 4.69 7.10
N GLU A 30 -5.79 4.07 6.98
CA GLU A 30 -5.18 3.25 8.03
C GLU A 30 -4.41 4.07 9.08
N GLY A 31 -4.41 5.41 8.99
CA GLY A 31 -3.70 6.27 9.94
C GLY A 31 -2.17 6.25 9.82
N LEU A 32 -1.64 5.76 8.69
CA LEU A 32 -0.22 5.56 8.42
C LEU A 32 0.45 6.73 7.68
N MET A 33 -0.20 7.90 7.55
CA MET A 33 0.38 9.03 6.76
C MET A 33 1.74 9.53 7.26
N ASN A 34 2.04 9.35 8.55
CA ASN A 34 3.33 9.76 9.13
C ASN A 34 4.21 8.55 9.48
N ALA A 35 3.81 7.35 9.06
CA ALA A 35 4.57 6.14 9.31
C ALA A 35 5.74 6.06 8.31
N PRO A 36 6.89 5.52 8.70
CA PRO A 36 7.99 5.26 7.79
C PRO A 36 7.60 4.18 6.76
N ASP A 37 8.20 4.21 5.57
CA ASP A 37 7.88 3.27 4.49
C ASP A 37 8.00 1.81 4.91
N PHE A 38 8.97 1.50 5.79
CA PHE A 38 9.12 0.15 6.34
C PHE A 38 7.90 -0.31 7.15
N GLU A 39 7.27 0.59 7.92
CA GLU A 39 6.07 0.28 8.69
C GLU A 39 4.86 0.10 7.76
N ILE A 40 4.74 0.94 6.72
CA ILE A 40 3.71 0.79 5.68
C ILE A 40 3.89 -0.54 4.94
N TRP A 41 5.14 -0.90 4.63
CA TRP A 41 5.51 -2.15 3.97
C TRP A 41 5.17 -3.38 4.82
N GLU A 42 5.53 -3.37 6.12
CA GLU A 42 5.17 -4.42 7.07
C GLU A 42 3.65 -4.52 7.28
N PHE A 43 2.94 -3.38 7.30
CA PHE A 43 1.49 -3.37 7.35
C PHE A 43 0.87 -4.04 6.12
N ALA A 44 1.32 -3.69 4.91
CA ALA A 44 0.84 -4.30 3.68
C ALA A 44 1.08 -5.81 3.66
N LYS A 45 2.29 -6.23 4.05
CA LYS A 45 2.68 -7.63 4.18
C LYS A 45 1.77 -8.41 5.13
N LYS A 46 1.58 -7.91 6.36
CA LYS A 46 0.74 -8.56 7.40
C LYS A 46 -0.72 -8.68 6.97
N ASN A 47 -1.23 -7.73 6.20
CA ASN A 47 -2.63 -7.69 5.76
C ASN A 47 -2.86 -8.30 4.36
N GLY A 48 -1.81 -8.81 3.69
CA GLY A 48 -1.91 -9.37 2.35
C GLY A 48 -2.32 -8.32 1.30
N LEU A 49 -1.86 -7.08 1.45
CA LEU A 49 -2.12 -5.97 0.55
C LEU A 49 -1.00 -5.85 -0.48
N VAL A 50 -1.36 -5.46 -1.71
CA VAL A 50 -0.43 -5.01 -2.74
C VAL A 50 -0.28 -3.50 -2.61
N ILE A 51 0.94 -3.01 -2.46
CA ILE A 51 1.22 -1.58 -2.40
C ILE A 51 1.07 -1.00 -3.80
N VAL A 52 0.39 0.14 -3.92
CA VAL A 52 0.31 0.91 -5.15
C VAL A 52 0.91 2.28 -4.84
N THR A 53 2.04 2.58 -5.46
CA THR A 53 2.81 3.81 -5.23
C THR A 53 3.29 4.40 -6.57
N GLN A 54 3.63 5.69 -6.56
CA GLN A 54 4.34 6.35 -7.66
C GLN A 54 5.84 6.51 -7.35
N ASP A 55 6.25 6.19 -6.12
CA ASP A 55 7.62 6.35 -5.63
C ASP A 55 8.40 5.04 -5.73
N SER A 56 9.74 5.15 -5.77
CA SER A 56 10.63 4.01 -5.88
C SER A 56 10.90 3.30 -4.55
N ASP A 57 10.71 3.96 -3.43
CA ASP A 57 11.29 3.56 -2.14
C ASP A 57 10.75 2.20 -1.65
N PHE A 58 9.50 1.87 -1.99
CA PHE A 58 8.93 0.54 -1.71
C PHE A 58 9.57 -0.59 -2.54
N ASN A 59 10.08 -0.30 -3.75
CA ASN A 59 10.82 -1.28 -4.54
C ASN A 59 12.18 -1.59 -3.91
N ASP A 60 12.81 -0.60 -3.26
CA ASP A 60 14.06 -0.82 -2.52
C ASP A 60 13.81 -1.74 -1.32
N LEU A 61 12.73 -1.51 -0.57
CA LEU A 61 12.31 -2.41 0.51
C LEU A 61 12.04 -3.83 -0.01
N ASN A 62 11.34 -3.97 -1.15
CA ASN A 62 11.07 -5.28 -1.75
C ASN A 62 12.35 -5.96 -2.28
N SER A 63 13.34 -5.18 -2.72
CA SER A 63 14.64 -5.70 -3.14
C SER A 63 15.49 -6.18 -1.96
N LEU A 64 15.39 -5.49 -0.81
CA LEU A 64 16.13 -5.83 0.41
C LEU A 64 15.50 -6.99 1.19
N TYR A 65 14.17 -6.99 1.35
CA TYR A 65 13.45 -7.92 2.21
C TYR A 65 12.69 -9.01 1.46
N GLY A 66 12.57 -8.89 0.13
CA GLY A 66 11.86 -9.83 -0.73
C GLY A 66 10.34 -9.75 -0.59
N PHE A 67 9.65 -10.51 -1.45
CA PHE A 67 8.20 -10.68 -1.37
C PHE A 67 7.81 -11.59 -0.20
N PRO A 68 6.66 -11.36 0.48
CA PRO A 68 5.68 -10.27 0.33
C PRO A 68 6.02 -8.97 1.09
N PRO A 69 5.36 -7.83 0.74
CA PRO A 69 4.24 -7.62 -0.17
C PRO A 69 4.65 -7.42 -1.64
N LYS A 70 3.67 -7.43 -2.55
CA LYS A 70 3.88 -6.98 -3.94
C LYS A 70 3.79 -5.45 -3.99
N ILE A 71 4.65 -4.84 -4.80
CA ILE A 71 4.66 -3.42 -5.15
C ILE A 71 4.14 -3.25 -6.58
#